data_AF-A0A551ZHW0-F1
#
_entry.id   AF-A0A551ZHW0-F1
#
_cell.length_a   1.000
_cell.length_b   1.000
_cell.length_c   1.000
_cell.angle_alpha   90.00
_cell.angle_beta   90.00
_cell.angle_gamma   90.00
#
_symmetry.space_group_name_H-M   'P 1'
#
loop_
_entity.id
_entity.type
_entity.pdbx_description
1 polymer ?
#
loop_
_entity_poly.entity_id
_entity_poly.type
_entity_poly.pdbx_seq_one_letter_code
_entity_poly.pdbx_strand_id
1 'polypeptide(L)'
;MPTYDQQQTLFCLSMFAHISNSEKVITDLANPAVQGKIGQWTILWGPVIYYHDPKNQNWDNIMYVAKGENAETNNPQYVVAIAATNPKSVFDWLQEDAATHNMVSWSTQFPERGKISEGTNTGITILQNLKDTSNRSLLEFLTQEIPSQSDQPIEIITTGHSLGGALSPVMALWLYENQATWNHTGKQITVNTQFSAGATPGDQTFSDYYGNTQPGLNQSSRLWNSLDIVPHAWNIEQLQQIPTLYQSCNIPKSSRIALLVNSQIQKVKNCNYLALNPSTFAMKGKCGVFSQPQTTPLKQFLQEAYFQHIQAYFNLLEIDWPLTENVADSLTLTEQDLDDIATKLS
;
A
#
# COMPACT_ATOMS: atom_id res chain seq x y z
N MET A 1 12.32 1.43 -24.67
CA MET A 1 12.49 0.90 -23.29
C MET A 1 12.05 2.00 -22.34
N PRO A 2 11.26 1.69 -21.31
CA PRO A 2 10.90 2.66 -20.28
C PRO A 2 12.14 3.27 -19.62
N THR A 3 12.07 4.52 -19.17
CA THR A 3 13.17 5.15 -18.43
C THR A 3 13.23 4.69 -16.97
N TYR A 4 12.10 4.27 -16.41
CA TYR A 4 12.02 3.75 -15.06
C TYR A 4 12.22 2.24 -15.03
N ASP A 5 12.87 1.77 -13.97
CA ASP A 5 13.02 0.33 -13.71
C ASP A 5 11.71 -0.30 -13.23
N GLN A 6 11.73 -1.60 -12.97
CA GLN A 6 10.55 -2.34 -12.50
C GLN A 6 10.07 -1.83 -11.14
N GLN A 7 10.99 -1.50 -10.22
CA GLN A 7 10.64 -1.02 -8.89
C GLN A 7 9.93 0.33 -8.98
N GLN A 8 10.46 1.26 -9.74
CA GLN A 8 9.86 2.57 -9.98
C GLN A 8 8.51 2.43 -10.69
N THR A 9 8.42 1.56 -11.70
CA THR A 9 7.19 1.30 -12.45
C THR A 9 6.07 0.76 -11.55
N LEU A 10 6.35 -0.24 -10.72
CA LEU A 10 5.37 -0.82 -9.80
C LEU A 10 4.92 0.21 -8.75
N PHE A 11 5.83 1.06 -8.26
CA PHE A 11 5.45 2.18 -7.39
C PHE A 11 4.51 3.15 -8.11
N CYS A 12 4.82 3.57 -9.34
CA CYS A 12 3.93 4.42 -10.14
C CYS A 12 2.53 3.81 -10.31
N LEU A 13 2.45 2.51 -10.63
CA LEU A 13 1.18 1.79 -10.74
C LEU A 13 0.41 1.78 -9.40
N SER A 14 1.09 1.62 -8.26
CA SER A 14 0.43 1.76 -6.96
C SER A 14 -0.13 3.17 -6.73
N MET A 15 0.59 4.22 -7.17
CA MET A 15 0.13 5.61 -6.98
C MET A 15 -1.07 5.94 -7.86
N PHE A 16 -1.16 5.37 -9.07
CA PHE A 16 -2.35 5.52 -9.92
C PHE A 16 -3.62 4.95 -9.28
N ALA A 17 -3.53 3.96 -8.38
CA ALA A 17 -4.69 3.41 -7.69
C ALA A 17 -5.38 4.42 -6.75
N HIS A 18 -4.71 5.51 -6.36
CA HIS A 18 -5.29 6.56 -5.53
C HIS A 18 -6.21 7.53 -6.31
N ILE A 19 -6.24 7.44 -7.64
CA ILE A 19 -7.15 8.26 -8.47
C ILE A 19 -8.52 7.57 -8.49
N SER A 20 -9.48 8.16 -7.78
CA SER A 20 -10.86 7.64 -7.68
C SER A 20 -11.73 7.89 -8.93
N ASN A 21 -11.12 8.21 -10.07
CA ASN A 21 -11.79 8.39 -11.35
C ASN A 21 -11.10 7.51 -12.39
N SER A 22 -11.81 6.47 -12.84
CA SER A 22 -11.27 5.46 -13.76
C SER A 22 -10.85 6.05 -15.11
N GLU A 23 -11.60 7.02 -15.65
CA GLU A 23 -11.26 7.67 -16.93
C GLU A 23 -9.93 8.43 -16.83
N LYS A 24 -9.66 9.08 -15.69
CA LYS A 24 -8.38 9.75 -15.43
C LYS A 24 -7.23 8.75 -15.39
N VAL A 25 -7.38 7.61 -14.72
CA VAL A 25 -6.34 6.56 -14.69
C VAL A 25 -6.06 6.04 -16.10
N ILE A 26 -7.10 5.71 -16.87
CA ILE A 26 -6.95 5.22 -18.24
C ILE A 26 -6.26 6.27 -19.13
N THR A 27 -6.64 7.54 -18.99
CA THR A 27 -6.05 8.64 -19.75
C THR A 27 -4.57 8.83 -19.39
N ASP A 28 -4.21 8.76 -18.11
CA ASP A 28 -2.83 8.88 -17.66
C ASP A 28 -1.97 7.73 -18.17
N LEU A 29 -2.44 6.47 -18.11
CA LEU A 29 -1.71 5.31 -18.64
C LEU A 29 -1.60 5.31 -20.17
N ALA A 30 -2.52 5.97 -20.88
CA ALA A 30 -2.46 6.15 -22.32
C ALA A 30 -1.54 7.31 -22.76
N ASN A 31 -1.09 8.16 -21.83
CA ASN A 31 -0.27 9.32 -22.15
C ASN A 31 1.14 8.89 -22.61
N PRO A 32 1.61 9.30 -23.81
CA PRO A 32 2.94 8.92 -24.32
C PRO A 32 4.10 9.30 -23.40
N ALA A 33 4.01 10.39 -22.65
CA ALA A 33 5.03 10.79 -21.68
C ALA A 33 5.10 9.84 -20.48
N VAL A 34 3.93 9.35 -20.01
CA VAL A 34 3.85 8.33 -18.96
C VAL A 34 4.35 6.99 -19.49
N GLN A 35 3.93 6.59 -20.70
CA GLN A 35 4.41 5.35 -21.32
C GLN A 35 5.91 5.36 -21.58
N GLY A 36 6.49 6.51 -21.93
CA GLY A 36 7.94 6.67 -22.05
C GLY A 36 8.68 6.40 -20.73
N LYS A 37 8.02 6.65 -19.59
CA LYS A 37 8.59 6.42 -18.25
C LYS A 37 8.38 4.99 -17.77
N ILE A 38 7.14 4.51 -17.75
CA ILE A 38 6.76 3.23 -17.09
C ILE A 38 6.45 2.09 -18.06
N GLY A 39 6.47 2.33 -19.36
CA GLY A 39 6.07 1.35 -20.38
C GLY A 39 4.58 1.36 -20.68
N GLN A 40 4.14 0.43 -21.53
CA GLN A 40 2.74 0.33 -21.94
C GLN A 40 1.97 -0.59 -21.00
N TRP A 41 0.95 -0.03 -20.35
CA TRP A 41 0.10 -0.74 -19.40
C TRP A 41 -1.36 -0.53 -19.75
N THR A 42 -2.13 -1.63 -19.78
CA THR A 42 -3.57 -1.61 -20.08
C THR A 42 -4.37 -2.14 -18.91
N ILE A 43 -5.36 -1.40 -18.44
CA ILE A 43 -6.28 -1.92 -17.41
C ILE A 43 -7.21 -2.96 -18.04
N LEU A 44 -7.22 -4.17 -17.47
CA LEU A 44 -8.09 -5.27 -17.91
C LEU A 44 -9.21 -5.60 -16.92
N TRP A 45 -9.06 -5.17 -15.67
CA TRP A 45 -10.05 -5.37 -14.62
C TRP A 45 -10.05 -4.15 -13.69
N GLY A 46 -11.25 -3.67 -13.33
CA GLY A 46 -11.39 -2.42 -12.58
C GLY A 46 -11.08 -1.16 -13.41
N PRO A 47 -10.74 -0.02 -12.77
CA PRO A 47 -10.68 0.18 -11.33
C PRO A 47 -12.04 -0.01 -10.66
N VAL A 48 -12.09 -0.80 -9.59
CA VAL A 48 -13.27 -0.97 -8.76
C VAL A 48 -13.09 -0.13 -7.51
N ILE A 49 -14.05 0.76 -7.25
CA ILE A 49 -14.05 1.65 -6.10
C ILE A 49 -15.11 1.17 -5.11
N TYR A 50 -14.68 0.93 -3.88
CA TYR A 50 -15.54 0.55 -2.78
C TYR A 50 -15.77 1.72 -1.83
N TYR A 51 -17.02 1.86 -1.40
CA TYR A 51 -17.49 2.84 -0.43
C TYR A 51 -18.20 2.08 0.71
N HIS A 52 -17.75 2.22 1.96
CA HIS A 52 -18.47 1.69 3.11
C HIS A 52 -19.80 2.42 3.32
N ASP A 53 -19.80 3.74 3.15
CA ASP A 53 -21.04 4.54 3.06
C ASP A 53 -21.16 5.20 1.67
N PRO A 54 -22.01 4.64 0.77
CA PRO A 54 -22.25 5.19 -0.56
C PRO A 54 -22.75 6.65 -0.56
N LYS A 55 -23.26 7.15 0.58
CA LYS A 55 -23.80 8.53 0.67
C LYS A 55 -22.71 9.59 0.84
N ASN A 56 -21.56 9.22 1.40
CA ASN A 56 -20.53 10.19 1.79
C ASN A 56 -19.43 10.35 0.74
N GLN A 57 -19.47 9.59 -0.37
CA GLN A 57 -18.49 9.60 -1.47
C GLN A 57 -17.02 9.43 -1.06
N ASN A 58 -16.74 9.08 0.20
CA ASN A 58 -15.44 8.69 0.68
C ASN A 58 -15.24 7.21 0.34
N TRP A 59 -14.32 6.95 -0.58
CA TRP A 59 -13.96 5.59 -0.95
C TRP A 59 -12.97 5.03 0.07
N ASP A 60 -13.08 3.72 0.33
CA ASP A 60 -12.18 3.02 1.25
C ASP A 60 -11.19 2.12 0.54
N ASN A 61 -11.55 1.54 -0.61
CA ASN A 61 -10.65 0.66 -1.35
C ASN A 61 -10.81 0.88 -2.85
N ILE A 62 -9.69 0.92 -3.55
CA ILE A 62 -9.62 0.90 -5.00
C ILE A 62 -8.71 -0.24 -5.41
N MET A 63 -9.15 -1.06 -6.34
CA MET A 63 -8.33 -2.13 -6.91
C MET A 63 -8.50 -2.18 -8.42
N TYR A 64 -7.40 -2.36 -9.15
CA TYR A 64 -7.42 -2.62 -10.58
C TYR A 64 -6.34 -3.63 -10.96
N VAL A 65 -6.47 -4.23 -12.15
CA VAL A 65 -5.43 -5.05 -12.77
C VAL A 65 -4.97 -4.39 -14.06
N ALA A 66 -3.69 -4.03 -14.15
CA ALA A 66 -3.05 -3.62 -15.39
C ALA A 66 -2.17 -4.74 -15.95
N LYS A 67 -2.23 -4.91 -17.26
CA LYS A 67 -1.38 -5.82 -18.02
C LYS A 67 -0.28 -5.07 -18.73
N GLY A 68 0.92 -5.61 -18.67
CA GLY A 68 2.11 -5.20 -19.39
C GLY A 68 2.99 -6.39 -19.70
N GLU A 69 4.26 -6.14 -19.98
CA GLU A 69 5.27 -7.16 -20.22
C GLU A 69 6.52 -6.85 -19.39
N ASN A 70 7.15 -7.90 -18.87
CA ASN A 70 8.45 -7.77 -18.23
C ASN A 70 9.48 -7.34 -19.29
N ALA A 71 10.13 -6.20 -19.09
CA ALA A 71 11.06 -5.64 -20.07
C ALA A 71 12.31 -6.52 -20.33
N GLU A 72 12.66 -7.42 -19.41
CA GLU A 72 13.82 -8.30 -19.54
C GLU A 72 13.47 -9.65 -20.15
N THR A 73 12.34 -10.24 -19.73
CA THR A 73 11.94 -11.61 -20.13
C THR A 73 10.88 -11.64 -21.22
N ASN A 74 10.18 -10.53 -21.47
CA ASN A 74 8.96 -10.44 -22.27
C ASN A 74 7.81 -11.33 -21.75
N ASN A 75 7.89 -11.77 -20.50
CA ASN A 75 6.80 -12.49 -19.85
C ASN A 75 5.59 -11.56 -19.66
N PRO A 76 4.36 -12.05 -19.87
CA PRO A 76 3.16 -11.31 -19.49
C PRO A 76 3.17 -10.96 -17.99
N GLN A 77 2.96 -9.68 -17.68
CA GLN A 77 2.86 -9.17 -16.31
C GLN A 77 1.45 -8.65 -16.03
N TYR A 78 0.88 -9.07 -14.90
CA TYR A 78 -0.38 -8.58 -14.36
C TYR A 78 -0.13 -7.90 -13.02
N VAL A 79 -0.29 -6.59 -12.97
CA VAL A 79 -0.13 -5.80 -11.75
C VAL A 79 -1.50 -5.56 -11.11
N VAL A 80 -1.71 -6.14 -9.94
CA VAL A 80 -2.88 -5.90 -9.09
C VAL A 80 -2.55 -4.72 -8.16
N ALA A 81 -2.95 -3.52 -8.55
CA ALA A 81 -2.68 -2.31 -7.79
C ALA A 81 -3.83 -2.01 -6.83
N ILE A 82 -3.48 -1.78 -5.57
CA ILE A 82 -4.42 -1.56 -4.46
C ILE A 82 -4.11 -0.22 -3.82
N ALA A 83 -5.11 0.65 -3.75
CA ALA A 83 -5.13 1.78 -2.84
C ALA A 83 -6.22 1.53 -1.79
N ALA A 84 -5.95 1.94 -0.57
CA ALA A 84 -6.92 1.84 0.50
C ALA A 84 -6.88 3.12 1.34
N THR A 85 -8.07 3.67 1.57
CA THR A 85 -8.40 4.93 2.21
C THR A 85 -7.87 6.18 1.48
N ASN A 86 -8.61 7.28 1.60
CA ASN A 86 -8.17 8.59 1.13
C ASN A 86 -6.82 8.95 1.80
N PRO A 87 -5.80 9.38 1.04
CA PRO A 87 -4.52 9.85 1.60
C PRO A 87 -4.68 10.91 2.71
N LYS A 88 -5.79 11.67 2.71
CA LYS A 88 -6.13 12.64 3.76
C LYS A 88 -6.44 12.02 5.13
N SER A 89 -6.70 10.72 5.16
CA SER A 89 -7.02 9.92 6.35
C SER A 89 -5.81 9.15 6.89
N VAL A 90 -4.59 9.43 6.40
CA VAL A 90 -3.33 8.79 6.85
C VAL A 90 -3.10 8.92 8.37
N PHE A 91 -3.70 9.91 9.03
CA PHE A 91 -3.58 10.12 10.47
C PHE A 91 -4.75 9.56 11.29
N ASP A 92 -5.80 9.05 10.64
CA ASP A 92 -7.00 8.61 11.35
C ASP A 92 -6.68 7.47 12.33
N TRP A 93 -5.73 6.60 12.00
CA TRP A 93 -5.26 5.52 12.89
C TRP A 93 -4.67 6.02 14.23
N LEU A 94 -4.26 7.29 14.34
CA LEU A 94 -3.77 7.85 15.61
C LEU A 94 -4.89 7.96 16.66
N GLN A 95 -6.15 8.10 16.24
CA GLN A 95 -7.31 8.17 17.13
C GLN A 95 -8.25 6.99 17.00
N GLU A 96 -8.49 6.56 15.77
CA GLU A 96 -9.46 5.53 15.46
C GLU A 96 -8.99 4.15 15.93
N ASP A 97 -9.98 3.28 16.11
CA ASP A 97 -9.75 1.85 16.28
C ASP A 97 -9.78 1.23 14.89
N ALA A 98 -8.61 1.13 14.24
CA ALA A 98 -8.45 0.46 12.95
C ALA A 98 -8.61 -1.09 13.05
N ALA A 99 -9.32 -1.56 14.10
CA ALA A 99 -9.50 -2.95 14.49
C ALA A 99 -8.16 -3.71 14.56
N THR A 100 -7.14 -3.06 15.13
CA THR A 100 -5.77 -3.58 15.21
C THR A 100 -5.46 -4.27 16.52
N HIS A 101 -6.35 -4.17 17.51
CA HIS A 101 -6.20 -4.87 18.78
C HIS A 101 -6.80 -6.29 18.74
N ASN A 102 -7.78 -6.53 17.88
CA ASN A 102 -8.33 -7.84 17.61
C ASN A 102 -7.53 -8.54 16.51
N MET A 103 -7.14 -9.80 16.78
CA MET A 103 -6.33 -10.61 15.88
C MET A 103 -7.13 -11.83 15.40
N VAL A 104 -7.17 -12.04 14.09
CA VAL A 104 -7.83 -13.16 13.42
C VAL A 104 -6.75 -14.11 12.89
N SER A 105 -6.89 -15.41 13.15
CA SER A 105 -5.96 -16.40 12.60
C SER A 105 -6.00 -16.39 11.08
N TRP A 106 -4.82 -16.28 10.44
CA TRP A 106 -4.69 -16.34 8.98
C TRP A 106 -5.17 -17.68 8.43
N SER A 107 -4.77 -18.76 9.11
CA SER A 107 -5.18 -20.12 8.80
C SER A 107 -5.31 -20.93 10.07
N THR A 108 -6.33 -21.78 10.11
CA THR A 108 -6.51 -22.77 11.17
C THR A 108 -5.82 -24.11 10.87
N GLN A 109 -5.14 -24.23 9.72
CA GLN A 109 -4.33 -25.39 9.39
C GLN A 109 -3.13 -25.50 10.33
N PHE A 110 -2.72 -26.72 10.67
CA PHE A 110 -1.55 -26.97 11.52
C PHE A 110 -0.26 -27.14 10.68
N PRO A 111 0.87 -26.54 11.09
CA PRO A 111 1.01 -25.59 12.20
C PRO A 111 0.34 -24.24 11.91
N GLU A 112 -0.12 -23.54 12.96
CA GLU A 112 -0.76 -22.22 12.86
C GLU A 112 0.14 -21.25 12.09
N ARG A 113 -0.44 -20.54 11.10
CA ARG A 113 0.28 -19.62 10.20
C ARG A 113 0.24 -18.16 10.68
N GLY A 114 0.05 -17.97 11.98
CA GLY A 114 -0.05 -16.68 12.64
C GLY A 114 -1.39 -15.98 12.47
N LYS A 115 -1.44 -14.72 12.91
CA LYS A 115 -2.65 -13.90 12.94
C LYS A 115 -2.45 -12.57 12.24
N ILE A 116 -3.51 -12.09 11.60
CA ILE A 116 -3.61 -10.73 11.05
C ILE A 116 -4.58 -9.91 11.87
N SER A 117 -4.47 -8.58 11.82
CA SER A 117 -5.48 -7.71 12.43
C SER A 117 -6.87 -7.93 11.84
N GLU A 118 -7.92 -7.74 12.63
CA GLU A 118 -9.30 -7.74 12.14
C GLU A 118 -9.52 -6.69 11.04
N GLY A 119 -8.85 -5.53 11.15
CA GLY A 119 -8.83 -4.51 10.10
C GLY A 119 -8.22 -5.01 8.78
N THR A 120 -7.07 -5.69 8.83
CA THR A 120 -6.46 -6.31 7.64
C THR A 120 -7.36 -7.41 7.07
N ASN A 121 -7.93 -8.27 7.91
CA ASN A 121 -8.85 -9.32 7.48
C ASN A 121 -10.08 -8.73 6.76
N THR A 122 -10.64 -7.66 7.31
CA THR A 122 -11.77 -6.93 6.71
C THR A 122 -11.39 -6.33 5.36
N GLY A 123 -10.24 -5.64 5.27
CA GLY A 123 -9.74 -5.08 4.02
C GLY A 123 -9.55 -6.15 2.94
N ILE A 124 -8.91 -7.27 3.27
CA ILE A 124 -8.74 -8.38 2.33
C ILE A 124 -10.07 -8.99 1.91
N THR A 125 -11.00 -9.18 2.85
CA THR A 125 -12.34 -9.69 2.55
C THR A 125 -13.08 -8.77 1.58
N ILE A 126 -13.00 -7.44 1.76
CA ILE A 126 -13.56 -6.48 0.83
C ILE A 126 -12.94 -6.65 -0.55
N LEU A 127 -11.60 -6.64 -0.65
CA LEU A 127 -10.88 -6.76 -1.92
C LEU A 127 -11.21 -8.06 -2.67
N GLN A 128 -11.33 -9.18 -1.97
CA GLN A 128 -11.72 -10.49 -2.54
C GLN A 128 -13.13 -10.47 -3.17
N ASN A 129 -14.04 -9.65 -2.63
CA ASN A 129 -15.44 -9.57 -3.05
C ASN A 129 -15.72 -8.43 -4.04
N LEU A 130 -14.73 -7.58 -4.35
CA LEU A 130 -14.88 -6.54 -5.37
C LEU A 130 -15.19 -7.16 -6.73
N LYS A 131 -16.06 -6.49 -7.50
CA LYS A 131 -16.42 -6.90 -8.85
C LYS A 131 -16.28 -5.75 -9.85
N ASP A 132 -15.71 -6.03 -11.01
CA ASP A 132 -15.62 -5.08 -12.10
C ASP A 132 -16.99 -4.79 -12.74
N THR A 133 -17.00 -3.91 -13.74
CA THR A 133 -18.21 -3.60 -14.53
C THR A 133 -18.75 -4.80 -15.30
N SER A 134 -17.94 -5.84 -15.51
CA SER A 134 -18.36 -7.13 -16.06
C SER A 134 -18.87 -8.10 -14.99
N ASN A 135 -19.05 -7.64 -13.74
CA ASN A 135 -19.54 -8.39 -12.59
C ASN A 135 -18.65 -9.60 -12.23
N ARG A 136 -17.34 -9.51 -12.47
CA ARG A 136 -16.35 -10.54 -12.12
C ARG A 136 -15.48 -10.07 -10.97
N SER A 137 -15.27 -10.95 -10.00
CA SER A 137 -14.22 -10.81 -9.00
C SER A 137 -12.82 -10.95 -9.62
N LEU A 138 -11.79 -10.57 -8.87
CA LEU A 138 -10.39 -10.74 -9.29
C LEU A 138 -10.09 -12.19 -9.67
N LEU A 139 -10.52 -13.17 -8.86
CA LEU A 139 -10.28 -14.59 -9.17
C LEU A 139 -11.04 -15.06 -10.40
N GLU A 140 -12.31 -14.64 -10.56
CA GLU A 140 -13.09 -14.99 -11.76
C GLU A 140 -12.44 -14.40 -13.02
N PHE A 141 -11.92 -13.17 -12.94
CA PHE A 141 -11.16 -12.55 -14.01
C PHE A 141 -9.88 -13.34 -14.33
N LEU A 142 -9.02 -13.61 -13.34
CA LEU A 142 -7.77 -14.36 -13.56
C LEU A 142 -8.04 -15.76 -14.11
N THR A 143 -9.07 -16.45 -13.60
CA THR A 143 -9.48 -17.77 -14.08
C THR A 143 -9.85 -17.74 -15.57
N GLN A 144 -10.46 -16.66 -16.06
CA GLN A 144 -10.83 -16.52 -17.47
C GLN A 144 -9.68 -16.00 -18.35
N GLU A 145 -8.89 -15.06 -17.84
CA GLU A 145 -7.84 -14.36 -18.58
C GLU A 145 -6.62 -15.24 -18.83
N ILE A 146 -6.16 -15.96 -17.81
CA ILE A 146 -4.89 -16.72 -17.82
C ILE A 146 -4.87 -17.83 -18.90
N PRO A 147 -5.93 -18.65 -19.09
CA PRO A 147 -5.94 -19.68 -20.13
C PRO A 147 -5.76 -19.14 -21.55
N SER A 148 -6.15 -17.89 -21.80
CA SER A 148 -6.03 -17.26 -23.13
C SER A 148 -4.64 -16.72 -23.44
N GLN A 149 -3.73 -16.71 -22.46
CA GLN A 149 -2.36 -16.24 -22.65
C GLN A 149 -1.46 -17.28 -23.30
N SER A 150 -0.34 -16.80 -23.86
CA SER A 150 0.73 -17.66 -24.38
C SER A 150 1.27 -18.62 -23.31
N ASP A 151 2.05 -19.62 -23.72
CA ASP A 151 2.68 -20.58 -22.79
C ASP A 151 3.92 -20.01 -22.08
N GLN A 152 4.24 -18.73 -22.28
CA GLN A 152 5.28 -18.04 -21.50
C GLN A 152 4.92 -18.04 -20.01
N PRO A 153 5.93 -18.08 -19.11
CA PRO A 153 5.70 -17.83 -17.70
C PRO A 153 4.96 -16.51 -17.47
N ILE A 154 3.98 -16.50 -16.57
CA ILE A 154 3.18 -15.32 -16.25
C ILE A 154 3.57 -14.83 -14.86
N GLU A 155 3.67 -13.52 -14.72
CA GLU A 155 3.94 -12.88 -13.44
C GLU A 155 2.68 -12.13 -12.97
N ILE A 156 2.21 -12.43 -11.76
CA ILE A 156 1.18 -11.65 -11.08
C ILE A 156 1.86 -10.91 -9.93
N ILE A 157 1.78 -9.58 -9.93
CA ILE A 157 2.45 -8.73 -8.96
C ILE A 157 1.40 -7.89 -8.26
N THR A 158 1.23 -8.05 -6.95
CA THR A 158 0.39 -7.10 -6.19
C THR A 158 1.23 -5.89 -5.77
N THR A 159 0.63 -4.71 -5.80
CA THR A 159 1.30 -3.49 -5.33
C THR A 159 0.33 -2.55 -4.64
N GLY A 160 0.86 -1.68 -3.79
CA GLY A 160 0.07 -0.74 -3.02
C GLY A 160 0.94 0.19 -2.19
N HIS A 161 0.34 1.32 -1.82
CA HIS A 161 0.93 2.33 -0.96
C HIS A 161 0.04 2.57 0.27
N SER A 162 0.62 2.96 1.40
CA SER A 162 -0.11 3.23 2.65
C SER A 162 -0.90 1.98 3.12
N LEU A 163 -2.20 2.09 3.43
CA LEU A 163 -3.04 0.93 3.73
C LEU A 163 -3.05 -0.08 2.57
N GLY A 164 -2.98 0.37 1.31
CA GLY A 164 -2.80 -0.50 0.16
C GLY A 164 -1.49 -1.28 0.21
N GLY A 165 -0.43 -0.70 0.78
CA GLY A 165 0.85 -1.35 1.03
C GLY A 165 0.83 -2.36 2.19
N ALA A 166 -0.14 -2.26 3.11
CA ALA A 166 -0.39 -3.29 4.12
C ALA A 166 -1.21 -4.47 3.53
N LEU A 167 -2.18 -4.17 2.65
CA LEU A 167 -3.09 -5.16 2.06
C LEU A 167 -2.47 -5.91 0.87
N SER A 168 -1.67 -5.26 0.03
CA SER A 168 -1.12 -5.89 -1.18
C SER A 168 -0.27 -7.13 -0.90
N PRO A 169 0.65 -7.18 0.09
CA PRO A 169 1.39 -8.41 0.36
C PRO A 169 0.51 -9.53 0.91
N VAL A 170 -0.52 -9.21 1.69
CA VAL A 170 -1.49 -10.21 2.19
C VAL A 170 -2.35 -10.76 1.04
N MET A 171 -2.74 -9.90 0.10
CA MET A 171 -3.43 -10.32 -1.14
C MET A 171 -2.54 -11.23 -2.00
N ALA A 172 -1.24 -10.94 -2.12
CA ALA A 172 -0.31 -11.83 -2.84
C ALA A 172 -0.21 -13.20 -2.18
N LEU A 173 -0.11 -13.25 -0.84
CA LEU A 173 -0.11 -14.52 -0.11
C LEU A 173 -1.39 -15.30 -0.36
N TRP A 174 -2.56 -14.65 -0.31
CA TRP A 174 -3.83 -15.28 -0.61
C TRP A 174 -3.90 -15.82 -2.05
N LEU A 175 -3.50 -15.03 -3.05
CA LEU A 175 -3.49 -15.46 -4.46
C LEU A 175 -2.58 -16.68 -4.67
N TYR A 176 -1.40 -16.67 -4.03
CA TYR A 176 -0.45 -17.77 -4.05
C TYR A 176 -1.03 -19.04 -3.42
N GLU A 177 -1.55 -18.97 -2.19
CA GLU A 177 -2.11 -20.13 -1.49
C GLU A 177 -3.34 -20.72 -2.19
N ASN A 178 -4.08 -19.89 -2.93
CA ASN A 178 -5.27 -20.30 -3.67
C ASN A 178 -5.00 -20.56 -5.16
N GLN A 179 -3.74 -20.62 -5.60
CA GLN A 179 -3.40 -20.74 -7.02
C GLN A 179 -4.10 -21.91 -7.73
N ALA A 180 -4.25 -23.06 -7.05
CA ALA A 180 -4.93 -24.23 -7.60
C ALA A 180 -6.41 -24.00 -7.93
N THR A 181 -7.06 -22.98 -7.35
CA THR A 181 -8.49 -22.69 -7.59
C THR A 181 -8.73 -21.86 -8.85
N TRP A 182 -7.73 -21.11 -9.31
CA TRP A 182 -7.86 -20.21 -10.46
C TRP A 182 -6.91 -20.53 -11.63
N ASN A 183 -5.75 -21.15 -11.37
CA ASN A 183 -4.82 -21.64 -12.40
C ASN A 183 -5.10 -23.12 -12.77
N HIS A 184 -6.30 -23.40 -13.25
CA HIS A 184 -6.76 -24.76 -13.54
C HIS A 184 -6.08 -25.41 -14.77
N THR A 185 -5.43 -24.60 -15.63
CA THR A 185 -4.67 -25.09 -16.80
C THR A 185 -3.23 -25.45 -16.47
N GLY A 186 -2.74 -25.16 -15.25
CA GLY A 186 -1.38 -25.47 -14.83
C GLY A 186 -0.31 -24.62 -15.53
N LYS A 187 -0.66 -23.39 -15.98
CA LYS A 187 0.31 -22.43 -16.52
C LYS A 187 1.40 -22.15 -15.48
N GLN A 188 2.61 -21.86 -15.95
CA GLN A 188 3.69 -21.43 -15.06
C GLN A 188 3.41 -20.00 -14.60
N ILE A 189 3.00 -19.85 -13.34
CA ILE A 189 2.64 -18.53 -12.78
C ILE A 189 3.39 -18.28 -11.49
N THR A 190 4.05 -17.13 -11.41
CA THR A 190 4.68 -16.63 -10.20
C THR A 190 3.84 -15.49 -9.61
N VAL A 191 3.63 -15.52 -8.29
CA VAL A 191 2.94 -14.46 -7.55
C VAL A 191 3.95 -13.72 -6.70
N ASN A 192 4.14 -12.43 -6.99
CA ASN A 192 5.08 -11.54 -6.30
C ASN A 192 4.35 -10.34 -5.69
N THR A 193 5.07 -9.54 -4.91
CA THR A 193 4.55 -8.24 -4.47
C THR A 193 5.66 -7.22 -4.28
N GLN A 194 5.33 -5.96 -4.55
CA GLN A 194 6.11 -4.81 -4.12
C GLN A 194 5.17 -3.82 -3.47
N PHE A 195 5.45 -3.46 -2.22
CA PHE A 195 4.57 -2.64 -1.43
C PHE A 195 5.35 -1.53 -0.75
N SER A 196 4.69 -0.38 -0.58
CA SER A 196 5.33 0.79 -0.01
C SER A 196 4.52 1.39 1.14
N ALA A 197 5.21 1.99 2.10
CA ALA A 197 4.58 2.74 3.19
C ALA A 197 3.49 1.99 4.00
N GLY A 198 3.50 0.65 3.97
CA GLY A 198 2.49 -0.17 4.63
C GLY A 198 2.74 -0.31 6.13
N ALA A 199 1.69 -0.16 6.92
CA ALA A 199 1.68 -0.59 8.31
C ALA A 199 1.73 -2.13 8.41
N THR A 200 2.08 -2.63 9.58
CA THR A 200 2.22 -4.06 9.84
C THR A 200 0.85 -4.76 9.85
N PRO A 201 0.62 -5.78 8.99
CA PRO A 201 -0.69 -6.42 8.88
C PRO A 201 -1.01 -7.45 9.97
N GLY A 202 0.02 -8.05 10.59
CA GLY A 202 -0.15 -9.18 11.50
C GLY A 202 1.01 -9.42 12.48
N ASP A 203 0.90 -10.52 13.23
CA ASP A 203 1.88 -10.88 14.26
C ASP A 203 3.18 -11.45 13.68
N GLN A 204 4.17 -11.63 14.57
CA GLN A 204 5.46 -12.26 14.28
C GLN A 204 5.30 -13.61 13.56
N THR A 205 4.39 -14.47 14.02
CA THR A 205 4.19 -15.80 13.43
C THR A 205 3.70 -15.69 11.98
N PHE A 206 2.82 -14.74 11.69
CA PHE A 206 2.36 -14.45 10.33
C PHE A 206 3.49 -13.89 9.48
N SER A 207 4.29 -12.97 10.02
CA SER A 207 5.48 -12.45 9.34
C SER A 207 6.51 -13.54 9.01
N ASP A 208 6.75 -14.45 9.93
CA ASP A 208 7.66 -15.58 9.74
C ASP A 208 7.11 -16.57 8.70
N TYR A 209 5.80 -16.84 8.74
CA TYR A 209 5.14 -17.66 7.73
C TYR A 209 5.25 -17.04 6.33
N TYR A 210 4.98 -15.75 6.22
CA TYR A 210 5.11 -14.99 4.98
C TYR A 210 6.54 -15.07 4.42
N GLY A 211 7.55 -14.81 5.25
CA GLY A 211 8.97 -14.84 4.83
C GLY A 211 9.48 -16.22 4.40
N ASN A 212 8.86 -17.29 4.89
CA ASN A 212 9.20 -18.67 4.52
C ASN A 212 8.41 -19.20 3.32
N THR A 213 7.45 -18.44 2.80
CA THR A 213 6.63 -18.87 1.67
C THR A 213 7.36 -18.63 0.34
N GLN A 214 7.76 -19.73 -0.31
CA GLN A 214 8.54 -19.76 -1.56
C GLN A 214 7.74 -20.40 -2.70
N PRO A 215 7.97 -20.05 -3.99
CA PRO A 215 8.83 -18.97 -4.51
C PRO A 215 7.97 -17.78 -4.97
N GLY A 216 8.07 -16.63 -4.31
CA GLY A 216 7.41 -15.40 -4.80
C GLY A 216 7.13 -14.32 -3.75
N LEU A 217 6.96 -14.70 -2.47
CA LEU A 217 6.74 -13.73 -1.38
C LEU A 217 8.03 -13.36 -0.65
N ASN A 218 9.04 -14.22 -0.65
CA ASN A 218 10.37 -13.90 -0.12
C ASN A 218 11.21 -13.02 -1.07
N GLN A 219 10.80 -12.86 -2.33
CA GLN A 219 11.39 -11.91 -3.28
C GLN A 219 10.65 -10.56 -3.26
N SER A 220 9.70 -10.39 -2.34
CA SER A 220 8.93 -9.16 -2.26
C SER A 220 9.75 -7.97 -1.77
N SER A 221 9.54 -6.84 -2.45
CA SER A 221 10.24 -5.59 -2.16
C SER A 221 9.39 -4.73 -1.25
N ARG A 222 9.71 -4.71 0.05
CA ARG A 222 9.16 -3.74 1.01
C ARG A 222 9.92 -2.43 0.86
N LEU A 223 9.26 -1.41 0.31
CA LEU A 223 9.80 -0.05 0.19
C LEU A 223 9.31 0.80 1.36
N TRP A 224 10.20 1.23 2.23
CA TRP A 224 9.79 2.06 3.36
C TRP A 224 10.83 3.15 3.67
N ASN A 225 10.31 4.33 4.01
CA ASN A 225 11.09 5.49 4.38
C ASN A 225 11.32 5.51 5.90
N SER A 226 12.57 5.70 6.34
CA SER A 226 12.93 5.75 7.75
C SER A 226 12.25 6.88 8.53
N LEU A 227 11.79 7.93 7.84
CA LEU A 227 11.07 9.06 8.43
C LEU A 227 9.55 8.96 8.24
N ASP A 228 9.03 7.92 7.59
CA ASP A 228 7.58 7.72 7.47
C ASP A 228 7.04 7.00 8.71
N ILE A 229 6.04 7.60 9.38
CA ILE A 229 5.46 7.05 10.61
C ILE A 229 4.58 5.81 10.35
N VAL A 230 4.04 5.62 9.15
CA VAL A 230 3.06 4.56 8.90
C VAL A 230 3.70 3.17 8.99
N PRO A 231 4.87 2.89 8.38
CA PRO A 231 5.59 1.63 8.57
C PRO A 231 6.04 1.31 9.99
N HIS A 232 6.02 2.30 10.91
CA HIS A 232 6.35 2.07 12.32
C HIS A 232 5.18 1.42 13.08
N ALA A 233 3.94 1.55 12.57
CA ALA A 233 2.81 0.86 13.13
C ALA A 233 2.80 -0.61 12.67
N TRP A 234 2.46 -1.61 13.50
CA TRP A 234 2.04 -1.54 14.90
C TRP A 234 3.08 -2.14 15.86
N ASN A 235 4.33 -2.25 15.42
CA ASN A 235 5.42 -2.74 16.25
C ASN A 235 5.70 -1.75 17.39
N ILE A 236 5.75 -2.24 18.63
CA ILE A 236 5.84 -1.37 19.82
C ILE A 236 7.13 -0.54 19.83
N GLU A 237 8.27 -1.15 19.50
CA GLU A 237 9.56 -0.47 19.52
C GLU A 237 9.63 0.63 18.45
N GLN A 238 9.05 0.39 17.27
CA GLN A 238 8.96 1.38 16.22
C GLN A 238 7.94 2.48 16.54
N LEU A 239 6.75 2.14 17.08
CA LEU A 239 5.76 3.13 17.53
C LEU A 239 6.38 4.11 18.55
N GLN A 240 7.21 3.62 19.47
CA GLN A 240 7.88 4.47 20.47
C GLN A 240 8.81 5.53 19.87
N GLN A 241 9.28 5.36 18.63
CA GLN A 241 10.16 6.30 17.94
C GLN A 241 9.39 7.50 17.36
N ILE A 242 8.12 7.32 17.00
CA ILE A 242 7.27 8.31 16.31
C ILE A 242 7.31 9.70 16.96
N PRO A 243 7.15 9.87 18.30
CA PRO A 243 7.07 11.20 18.90
C PRO A 243 8.33 12.06 18.74
N THR A 244 9.47 11.45 18.42
CA THR A 244 10.77 12.11 18.26
C THR A 244 11.36 11.93 16.87
N LEU A 245 10.63 11.29 15.94
CA LEU A 245 11.14 10.90 14.62
C LEU A 245 11.72 12.08 13.82
N TYR A 246 11.12 13.26 13.97
CA TYR A 246 11.48 14.49 13.24
C TYR A 246 12.38 15.46 14.00
N GLN A 247 12.97 15.06 15.13
CA GLN A 247 13.89 15.94 15.86
C GLN A 247 15.09 16.36 14.99
N SER A 248 15.56 15.47 14.11
CA SER A 248 16.64 15.77 13.15
C SER A 248 16.24 16.82 12.10
N CYS A 249 14.94 17.04 11.91
CA CYS A 249 14.36 18.07 11.04
C CYS A 249 14.08 19.38 11.77
N ASN A 250 14.60 19.55 12.99
CA ASN A 250 14.30 20.67 13.89
C ASN A 250 12.80 20.80 14.25
N ILE A 251 12.04 19.72 14.13
CA ILE A 251 10.63 19.69 14.54
C ILE A 251 10.56 19.21 16.00
N PRO A 252 10.04 20.03 16.92
CA PRO A 252 9.97 19.66 18.32
C PRO A 252 8.98 18.51 18.54
N LYS A 253 9.24 17.70 19.57
CA LYS A 253 8.31 16.66 20.01
C LYS A 253 6.94 17.26 20.30
N SER A 254 5.90 16.69 19.69
CA SER A 254 4.51 17.02 20.03
C SER A 254 4.03 16.16 21.20
N SER A 255 3.71 16.78 22.33
CA SER A 255 3.13 16.08 23.48
C SER A 255 1.81 15.38 23.14
N ARG A 256 1.02 15.96 22.23
CA ARG A 256 -0.24 15.35 21.80
C ARG A 256 0.00 14.08 20.99
N ILE A 257 0.94 14.11 20.04
CA ILE A 257 1.33 12.90 19.28
C ILE A 257 1.88 11.83 20.23
N ALA A 258 2.70 12.20 21.22
CA ALA A 258 3.21 11.26 22.21
C ALA A 258 2.08 10.56 23.01
N LEU A 259 1.04 11.31 23.40
CA LEU A 259 -0.13 10.74 24.09
C LEU A 259 -0.90 9.76 23.20
N LEU A 260 -1.14 10.12 21.93
CA LEU A 260 -1.86 9.28 20.97
C LEU A 260 -1.09 7.99 20.68
N VAL A 261 0.21 8.09 20.41
CA VAL A 261 1.11 6.93 20.20
C VAL A 261 1.10 6.00 21.42
N ASN A 262 1.19 6.55 22.64
CA ASN A 262 1.13 5.74 23.85
C ASN A 262 -0.22 5.01 24.00
N SER A 263 -1.33 5.65 23.61
CA SER A 263 -2.65 5.01 23.59
C SER A 263 -2.66 3.82 22.62
N GLN A 264 -2.11 4.00 21.41
CA GLN A 264 -2.02 2.93 20.40
C GLN A 264 -1.13 1.77 20.88
N ILE A 265 0.02 2.05 21.50
CA ILE A 265 0.88 1.02 22.11
C ILE A 265 0.09 0.19 23.14
N GLN A 266 -0.72 0.82 23.99
CA GLN A 266 -1.52 0.09 24.98
C GLN A 266 -2.58 -0.81 24.34
N LYS A 267 -3.16 -0.42 23.21
CA LYS A 267 -4.13 -1.22 22.45
C LYS A 267 -3.49 -2.49 21.87
N VAL A 268 -2.28 -2.38 21.30
CA VAL A 268 -1.64 -3.48 20.55
C VAL A 268 -0.61 -4.29 21.34
N LYS A 269 -0.41 -4.01 22.64
CA LYS A 269 0.68 -4.59 23.45
C LYS A 269 0.72 -6.12 23.52
N ASN A 270 -0.41 -6.79 23.27
CA ASN A 270 -0.54 -8.24 23.31
C ASN A 270 -0.61 -8.89 21.91
N CYS A 271 -0.45 -8.10 20.84
CA CYS A 271 -0.62 -8.56 19.46
C CYS A 271 0.68 -9.05 18.80
N ASN A 272 1.84 -8.74 19.39
CA ASN A 272 3.17 -9.15 18.89
C ASN A 272 3.41 -8.83 17.40
N TYR A 273 3.06 -7.62 16.97
CA TYR A 273 3.19 -7.18 15.58
C TYR A 273 4.65 -7.16 15.10
N LEU A 274 4.87 -7.75 13.92
CA LEU A 274 6.13 -7.64 13.19
C LEU A 274 5.85 -7.41 11.70
N ALA A 275 6.51 -6.40 11.13
CA ALA A 275 6.44 -6.11 9.72
C ALA A 275 6.91 -7.29 8.84
N LEU A 276 6.21 -7.50 7.73
CA LEU A 276 6.62 -8.46 6.71
C LEU A 276 8.00 -8.09 6.16
N ASN A 277 8.87 -9.08 5.96
CA ASN A 277 10.28 -8.92 5.60
C ASN A 277 11.00 -7.90 6.52
N PRO A 278 11.11 -8.18 7.83
CA PRO A 278 11.63 -7.22 8.82
C PRO A 278 13.10 -6.86 8.61
N SER A 279 13.85 -7.66 7.84
CA SER A 279 15.27 -7.45 7.51
C SER A 279 15.49 -6.42 6.40
N THR A 280 14.43 -5.92 5.75
CA THR A 280 14.55 -4.91 4.70
C THR A 280 14.98 -3.56 5.28
N PHE A 281 16.11 -3.04 4.78
CA PHE A 281 16.61 -1.74 5.21
C PHE A 281 15.67 -0.61 4.80
N ALA A 282 15.38 0.30 5.73
CA ALA A 282 14.68 1.54 5.41
C ALA A 282 15.51 2.38 4.44
N MET A 283 14.84 2.97 3.45
CA MET A 283 15.41 4.06 2.69
C MET A 283 15.65 5.25 3.63
N LYS A 284 16.82 5.88 3.51
CA LYS A 284 17.20 6.99 4.38
C LYS A 284 16.41 8.25 4.01
N GLY A 285 15.39 8.55 4.81
CA GLY A 285 14.57 9.75 4.66
C GLY A 285 15.37 11.04 4.75
N LYS A 286 14.84 12.09 4.12
CA LYS A 286 15.38 13.46 4.17
C LYS A 286 14.25 14.40 4.57
N CYS A 287 14.54 15.34 5.46
CA CYS A 287 13.56 16.30 5.95
C CYS A 287 12.92 17.11 4.80
N GLY A 288 11.62 17.39 4.94
CA GLY A 288 10.91 18.22 3.99
C GLY A 288 11.44 19.66 3.93
N VAL A 289 11.34 20.28 2.76
CA VAL A 289 11.62 21.71 2.56
C VAL A 289 10.33 22.38 2.13
N PHE A 290 9.70 23.10 3.05
CA PHE A 290 8.38 23.71 2.84
C PHE A 290 8.51 25.20 2.55
N SER A 291 7.81 25.68 1.52
CA SER A 291 7.66 27.11 1.23
C SER A 291 6.85 27.82 2.31
N GLN A 292 5.89 27.12 2.93
CA GLN A 292 5.04 27.60 4.03
C GLN A 292 5.13 26.60 5.20
N PRO A 293 6.16 26.71 6.06
CA PRO A 293 6.30 25.83 7.21
C PRO A 293 5.23 26.15 8.26
N GLN A 294 4.64 25.10 8.83
CA GLN A 294 3.67 25.24 9.93
C GLN A 294 4.35 25.76 11.20
N THR A 295 3.57 26.37 12.10
CA THR A 295 4.10 27.12 13.26
C THR A 295 3.87 26.44 14.60
N THR A 296 2.94 25.49 14.70
CA THR A 296 2.69 24.74 15.94
C THR A 296 3.35 23.37 15.88
N PRO A 297 3.85 22.81 17.01
CA PRO A 297 4.49 21.49 17.02
C PRO A 297 3.62 20.37 16.42
N LEU A 298 2.31 20.41 16.66
CA LEU A 298 1.37 19.44 16.09
C LEU A 298 1.29 19.58 14.57
N LYS A 299 1.04 20.78 14.05
CA LYS A 299 0.92 20.99 12.59
C LYS A 299 2.25 20.78 11.86
N GLN A 300 3.38 21.14 12.47
CA GLN A 300 4.72 20.83 11.94
C GLN A 300 4.94 19.33 11.82
N PHE A 301 4.58 18.57 12.85
CA PHE A 301 4.66 17.11 12.82
C PHE A 301 3.78 16.52 11.71
N LEU A 302 2.54 16.98 11.57
CA LEU A 302 1.61 16.48 10.55
C LEU A 302 2.06 16.83 9.13
N GLN A 303 2.54 18.05 8.91
CA GLN A 303 3.08 18.48 7.61
C GLN A 303 4.27 17.61 7.20
N GLU A 304 5.24 17.41 8.10
CA GLU A 304 6.39 16.55 7.83
C GLU A 304 5.98 15.09 7.63
N ALA A 305 5.11 14.56 8.49
CA ALA A 305 4.66 13.17 8.36
C ALA A 305 3.95 12.90 7.04
N TYR A 306 3.13 13.84 6.56
CA TYR A 306 2.50 13.66 5.27
C TYR A 306 3.50 13.72 4.11
N PHE A 307 4.45 14.66 4.15
CA PHE A 307 5.53 14.72 3.18
C PHE A 307 6.33 13.41 3.13
N GLN A 308 6.71 12.89 4.30
CA GLN A 308 7.46 11.65 4.42
C GLN A 308 6.68 10.42 3.95
N HIS A 309 5.36 10.46 4.09
CA HIS A 309 4.48 9.37 3.67
C HIS A 309 4.23 9.36 2.16
N ILE A 310 4.11 10.53 1.51
CA ILE A 310 3.78 10.63 0.07
C ILE A 310 5.01 11.05 -0.76
N GLN A 311 5.34 12.34 -0.73
CA GLN A 311 6.27 12.96 -1.67
C GLN A 311 7.72 12.47 -1.49
N ALA A 312 8.10 12.10 -0.27
CA ALA A 312 9.44 11.59 -0.01
C ALA A 312 9.72 10.29 -0.77
N TYR A 313 8.73 9.42 -1.01
CA TYR A 313 8.94 8.19 -1.76
C TYR A 313 9.29 8.47 -3.23
N PHE A 314 8.66 9.46 -3.85
CA PHE A 314 9.03 9.91 -5.20
C PHE A 314 10.50 10.38 -5.23
N ASN A 315 10.91 11.18 -4.24
CA ASN A 315 12.30 11.64 -4.14
C ASN A 315 13.29 10.50 -3.89
N LEU A 316 12.96 9.55 -3.01
CA LEU A 316 13.84 8.43 -2.65
C LEU A 316 13.97 7.40 -3.78
N LEU A 317 12.95 7.27 -4.61
CA LEU A 317 12.94 6.39 -5.78
C LEU A 317 13.35 7.11 -7.06
N GLU A 318 13.72 8.39 -7.00
CA GLU A 318 14.10 9.21 -8.16
C GLU A 318 13.02 9.25 -9.25
N ILE A 319 11.76 9.33 -8.82
CA ILE A 319 10.59 9.44 -9.68
C ILE A 319 10.12 10.89 -9.67
N ASP A 320 9.81 11.42 -10.85
CA ASP A 320 9.27 12.76 -11.00
C ASP A 320 8.02 12.99 -10.12
N TRP A 321 8.03 14.09 -9.38
CA TRP A 321 6.86 14.62 -8.71
C TRP A 321 6.47 15.99 -9.29
N PRO A 322 5.24 16.18 -9.79
CA PRO A 322 4.20 15.15 -9.91
C PRO A 322 4.46 14.16 -11.07
N LEU A 323 4.08 12.89 -10.89
CA LEU A 323 4.11 11.89 -11.99
C LEU A 323 3.11 12.26 -13.09
N THR A 324 1.88 12.58 -12.67
CA THR A 324 0.81 13.23 -13.44
C THR A 324 0.08 14.20 -12.52
N GLU A 325 -0.63 15.17 -13.09
CA GLU A 325 -1.45 16.11 -12.31
C GLU A 325 -2.55 15.36 -11.54
N ASN A 326 -3.18 14.34 -12.13
CA ASN A 326 -4.23 13.56 -11.45
C ASN A 326 -3.71 12.78 -10.24
N VAL A 327 -2.48 12.24 -10.31
CA VAL A 327 -1.81 11.61 -9.15
C VAL A 327 -1.58 12.66 -8.07
N ALA A 328 -1.03 13.82 -8.44
CA ALA A 328 -0.74 14.91 -7.49
C ALA A 328 -2.01 15.42 -6.79
N ASP A 329 -3.07 15.66 -7.55
CA ASP A 329 -4.36 16.14 -7.05
C ASP A 329 -4.97 15.18 -6.04
N SER A 330 -4.80 13.87 -6.28
CA SER A 330 -5.32 12.81 -5.39
C SER A 330 -4.53 12.68 -4.09
N LEU A 331 -3.31 13.21 -4.05
CA LEU A 331 -2.30 12.97 -3.00
C LEU A 331 -1.75 14.24 -2.35
N THR A 332 -2.34 15.40 -2.63
CA THR A 332 -1.89 16.67 -2.03
C THR A 332 -2.81 17.06 -0.87
N LEU A 333 -2.22 17.35 0.29
CA LEU A 333 -2.93 18.01 1.38
C LEU A 333 -2.97 19.51 1.17
N THR A 334 -4.16 20.09 1.35
CA THR A 334 -4.33 21.53 1.50
C THR A 334 -4.04 21.97 2.93
N GLU A 335 -3.86 23.28 3.14
CA GLU A 335 -3.76 23.85 4.48
C GLU A 335 -5.03 23.59 5.31
N GLN A 336 -6.20 23.65 4.67
CA GLN A 336 -7.47 23.32 5.33
C GLN A 336 -7.51 21.85 5.81
N ASP A 337 -7.00 20.92 5.00
CA ASP A 337 -6.96 19.50 5.40
C ASP A 337 -6.06 19.32 6.64
N LEU A 338 -4.89 19.98 6.68
CA LEU A 338 -4.01 19.95 7.86
C LEU A 338 -4.69 20.54 9.10
N ASP A 339 -5.48 21.60 8.93
CA ASP A 339 -6.22 22.24 10.01
C ASP A 339 -7.34 21.34 10.55
N ASP A 340 -8.06 20.66 9.66
CA ASP A 340 -9.10 19.70 10.02
C ASP A 340 -8.51 18.51 10.78
N ILE A 341 -7.38 17.97 10.30
CA ILE A 341 -6.64 16.89 10.98
C ILE A 341 -6.15 17.37 12.34
N ALA A 342 -5.50 18.53 12.42
CA ALA A 342 -5.01 19.07 13.68
C ALA A 342 -6.14 19.32 14.69
N THR A 343 -7.31 19.74 14.23
CA THR A 343 -8.50 19.95 15.07
C THR A 343 -9.04 18.63 15.59
N LYS A 344 -9.20 17.62 14.74
CA LYS A 344 -9.55 16.26 15.18
C LYS A 344 -8.55 15.75 16.21
N LEU A 345 -7.27 15.98 15.96
CA LEU A 345 -6.17 15.51 16.79
C LEU A 345 -5.94 16.31 18.08
N SER A 346 -6.47 17.53 18.23
CA SER A 346 -6.34 18.36 19.44
C SER A 346 -7.14 17.81 20.61
#